data_AF-A0A7L3DR10-F1
#
_entry.id   AF-A0A7L3DR10-F1
#
_cell.length_a   1.000
_cell.length_b   1.000
_cell.length_c   1.000
_cell.angle_alpha   90.00
_cell.angle_beta   90.00
_cell.angle_gamma   90.00
#
_symmetry.space_group_name_H-M   'P 1'
#
loop_
_entity.id
_entity.type
_entity.pdbx_description
1 polymer ?
#
loop_
_entity_poly.entity_id
_entity_poly.type
_entity_poly.pdbx_seq_one_letter_code
_entity_poly.pdbx_strand_id
1 'polypeptide(L)'
;LSSRVWEAQMWTCEWWPTIKGRCQTGCWSPDGSRLLFTVLGESVIYSLSFSEYRGEMQGQVGGSKTASIVADLSETTFETLLGEERIGGEVHSMVWDPTGERLAVIVRGHPEAPDSQAAVAVFRTRNSPVFELLPCGFLRGERGARPQLIAFHPCFKKGALLSVCWSTGKISHVPFFFVSTHVPYASPSPVAASASGWEQPLFSER
;
A
#
# COMPACT_ATOMS: atom_id res chain seq x y z
N LEU A 1 -9.28 16.33 13.97
CA LEU A 1 -9.15 14.84 13.96
C LEU A 1 -7.66 14.53 13.88
N SER A 2 -7.10 13.77 14.82
CA SER A 2 -5.68 13.43 14.86
C SER A 2 -5.44 12.01 14.38
N SER A 3 -4.47 11.81 13.48
CA SER A 3 -3.99 10.49 13.07
C SER A 3 -3.12 9.90 14.18
N ARG A 4 -3.25 8.59 14.43
CA ARG A 4 -2.47 7.86 15.45
C ARG A 4 -1.85 6.62 14.82
N VAL A 5 -0.62 6.32 15.20
CA VAL A 5 0.04 5.05 14.89
C VAL A 5 0.16 4.27 16.19
N TRP A 6 -0.20 2.99 16.15
CA TRP A 6 -0.22 2.10 17.30
C TRP A 6 0.86 1.03 17.14
N GLU A 7 1.64 0.84 18.20
CA GLU A 7 2.44 -0.36 18.41
C GLU A 7 1.51 -1.42 19.01
N ALA A 8 1.44 -2.60 18.39
CA ALA A 8 0.37 -3.57 18.69
C ALA A 8 0.73 -4.57 19.80
N GLN A 9 1.98 -4.65 20.28
CA GLN A 9 2.37 -5.58 21.36
C GLN A 9 1.98 -5.02 22.73
N MET A 10 2.25 -3.73 22.94
CA MET A 10 1.97 -3.01 24.18
C MET A 10 0.80 -2.03 24.05
N TRP A 11 0.20 -1.93 22.85
CA TRP A 11 -0.89 -0.99 22.54
C TRP A 11 -0.52 0.47 22.86
N THR A 12 0.76 0.81 22.73
CA THR A 12 1.23 2.19 22.89
C THR A 12 0.93 2.97 21.61
N CYS A 13 0.53 4.24 21.76
CA CYS A 13 0.31 5.12 20.62
C CYS A 13 1.26 6.30 20.66
N GLU A 14 1.86 6.62 19.51
CA GLU A 14 2.47 7.92 19.31
C GLU A 14 1.51 8.84 18.57
N TRP A 15 1.36 10.05 19.11
CA TRP A 15 0.68 11.14 18.44
C TRP A 15 1.66 11.81 17.48
N TRP A 16 1.25 11.97 16.22
CA TRP A 16 2.08 12.60 15.20
C TRP A 16 1.56 14.02 14.91
N PRO A 17 2.16 15.07 15.52
CA PRO A 17 1.73 16.47 15.39
C PRO A 17 1.79 17.01 13.97
N THR A 18 2.68 16.48 13.16
CA THR A 18 3.14 17.11 11.92
C THR A 18 2.12 17.01 10.78
N ILE A 19 1.10 16.16 10.93
CA ILE A 19 0.04 16.00 9.93
C ILE A 19 -1.02 17.08 10.20
N LYS A 20 -0.92 18.20 9.49
CA LYS A 20 -1.97 19.22 9.47
C LYS A 20 -3.14 18.72 8.62
N GLY A 21 -4.13 18.10 9.25
CA GLY A 21 -5.36 17.69 8.57
C GLY A 21 -5.79 16.26 8.90
N ARG A 22 -6.88 15.81 8.27
CA ARG A 22 -7.41 14.46 8.44
C ARG A 22 -6.71 13.52 7.45
N CYS A 23 -6.13 12.42 7.93
CA CYS A 23 -5.64 11.36 7.05
C CYS A 23 -6.81 10.76 6.24
N GLN A 24 -6.66 10.67 4.93
CA GLN A 24 -7.66 10.13 4.02
C GLN A 24 -7.46 8.63 3.80
N THR A 25 -6.24 8.22 3.48
CA THR A 25 -5.86 6.82 3.34
C THR A 25 -4.37 6.65 3.66
N GLY A 26 -3.98 5.44 4.05
CA GLY A 26 -2.58 5.08 4.22
C GLY A 26 -2.35 3.59 4.06
N CYS A 27 -1.12 3.22 3.71
CA CYS A 27 -0.69 1.83 3.55
C CYS A 27 0.77 1.67 4.00
N TRP A 28 1.05 0.54 4.64
CA TRP A 28 2.41 0.17 5.04
C TRP A 28 3.16 -0.43 3.85
N SER A 29 4.48 -0.17 3.78
CA SER A 29 5.37 -0.97 2.96
C SER A 29 5.36 -2.42 3.45
N PRO A 30 5.56 -3.41 2.57
CA PRO A 30 5.51 -4.83 2.96
C PRO A 30 6.56 -5.23 4.01
N ASP A 31 7.67 -4.51 4.08
CA ASP A 31 8.73 -4.70 5.08
C ASP A 31 8.44 -3.98 6.42
N GLY A 32 7.33 -3.24 6.53
CA GLY A 32 6.96 -2.47 7.72
C GLY A 32 7.83 -1.23 7.97
N SER A 33 8.82 -0.95 7.12
CA SER A 33 9.77 0.15 7.33
C SER A 33 9.19 1.53 6.98
N ARG A 34 8.05 1.60 6.29
CA ARG A 34 7.47 2.86 5.81
C ARG A 34 5.95 2.84 5.88
N LEU A 35 5.38 3.98 6.24
CA LEU A 35 3.94 4.26 6.10
C LEU A 35 3.76 5.34 5.04
N LEU A 36 3.04 5.03 3.97
CA LEU A 36 2.56 6.03 3.03
C LEU A 36 1.17 6.48 3.45
N PHE A 37 0.89 7.78 3.36
CA PHE A 37 -0.42 8.32 3.67
C PHE A 37 -0.71 9.59 2.87
N THR A 38 -2.00 9.93 2.79
CA THR A 38 -2.48 11.19 2.19
C THR A 38 -3.36 11.95 3.16
N VAL A 39 -3.45 13.27 2.97
CA VAL A 39 -4.32 14.15 3.74
C VAL A 39 -5.55 14.49 2.91
N LEU A 40 -6.73 14.48 3.54
CA LEU A 40 -7.99 14.82 2.90
C LEU A 40 -7.94 16.23 2.31
N GLY A 41 -8.29 16.35 1.04
CA GLY A 41 -8.25 17.61 0.29
C GLY A 41 -6.90 17.93 -0.36
N GLU A 42 -5.87 17.10 -0.15
CA GLU A 42 -4.57 17.23 -0.80
C GLU A 42 -4.38 16.16 -1.89
N SER A 43 -3.58 16.47 -2.91
CA SER A 43 -3.18 15.56 -3.98
C SER A 43 -1.77 14.99 -3.77
N VAL A 44 -1.30 14.93 -2.52
CA VAL A 44 0.10 14.61 -2.19
C VAL A 44 0.18 13.29 -1.42
N ILE A 45 1.14 12.44 -1.79
CA ILE A 45 1.52 11.27 -1.01
C ILE A 45 2.70 11.62 -0.11
N TYR A 46 2.52 11.38 1.18
CA TYR A 46 3.54 11.52 2.20
C TYR A 46 4.09 10.16 2.60
N SER A 47 5.34 10.13 3.03
CA SER A 47 6.00 8.96 3.61
C SER A 47 6.52 9.27 5.01
N LEU A 48 6.26 8.36 5.94
CA LEU A 48 6.96 8.24 7.21
C LEU A 48 7.88 7.03 7.13
N SER A 49 9.13 7.21 7.53
CA SER A 49 10.10 6.12 7.62
C SER A 49 10.25 5.69 9.06
N PHE A 50 10.26 4.38 9.31
CA PHE A 50 10.44 3.76 10.61
C PHE A 50 11.79 3.05 10.59
N SER A 51 12.70 3.48 11.45
CA SER A 51 14.00 2.83 11.62
C SER A 51 13.84 1.71 12.64
N GLU A 52 14.24 0.49 12.32
CA GLU A 52 14.45 -0.54 13.34
C GLU A 52 15.57 -0.08 14.27
N TYR A 53 15.21 0.46 15.44
CA TYR A 53 16.16 0.68 16.51
C TYR A 53 16.51 -0.67 17.11
N ARG A 54 17.64 -1.26 16.69
CA ARG A 54 18.22 -2.46 17.32
C ARG A 54 18.91 -2.11 18.65
N GLY A 55 18.19 -1.45 19.57
CA GLY A 55 18.66 -1.09 20.91
C GLY A 55 17.55 -1.22 21.95
N GLU A 56 17.92 -1.22 23.23
CA GLU A 56 17.17 -1.62 24.45
C GLU A 56 15.78 -0.98 24.72
N MET A 57 15.18 -0.25 23.78
CA MET A 57 13.84 0.33 23.92
C MET A 57 12.79 -0.40 23.08
N GLN A 58 12.61 -1.69 23.37
CA GLN A 58 11.49 -2.49 22.88
C GLN A 58 10.17 -1.90 23.43
N GLY A 59 9.33 -1.28 22.59
CA GLY A 59 8.00 -0.77 23.00
C GLY A 59 7.64 0.66 22.61
N GLN A 60 8.50 1.38 21.88
CA GLN A 60 8.20 2.72 21.37
C GLN A 60 8.07 2.74 19.83
N VAL A 61 7.13 3.51 19.29
CA VAL A 61 6.90 3.65 17.83
C VAL A 61 8.07 4.43 17.20
N GLY A 62 9.14 3.74 16.82
CA GLY A 62 10.35 4.35 16.26
C GLY A 62 10.22 4.84 14.82
N GLY A 63 9.60 6.02 14.61
CA GLY A 63 9.45 6.66 13.30
C GLY A 63 10.14 8.03 13.18
N SER A 64 10.49 8.42 11.95
CA SER A 64 10.91 9.78 11.61
C SER A 64 9.81 10.77 12.00
N LYS A 65 10.12 11.72 12.89
CA LYS A 65 9.20 12.81 13.37
C LYS A 65 8.70 13.75 12.28
N THR A 66 9.22 13.60 11.07
CA THR A 66 8.85 14.41 9.90
C THR A 66 8.46 13.50 8.74
N ALA A 67 7.29 13.78 8.15
CA ALA A 67 6.84 13.16 6.92
C ALA A 67 7.48 13.86 5.71
N SER A 68 7.93 13.08 4.73
CA SER A 68 8.46 13.59 3.46
C SER A 68 7.43 13.43 2.34
N ILE A 69 7.36 14.39 1.43
CA ILE A 69 6.56 14.26 0.20
C ILE A 69 7.28 13.29 -0.74
N VAL A 70 6.55 12.29 -1.26
CA VAL A 70 7.11 11.25 -2.15
C VAL A 70 6.43 11.18 -3.52
N ALA A 71 5.24 11.76 -3.65
CA ALA A 71 4.60 11.99 -4.95
C ALA A 71 3.62 13.17 -4.87
N ASP A 72 3.57 13.94 -5.94
CA ASP A 72 2.51 14.92 -6.20
C ASP A 72 1.64 14.39 -7.34
N LEU A 73 0.35 14.26 -7.06
CA LEU A 73 -0.68 13.78 -7.97
C LEU A 73 -1.64 14.90 -8.37
N SER A 74 -1.19 16.16 -8.29
CA SER A 74 -1.90 17.30 -8.86
C SER A 74 -2.29 17.03 -10.32
N GLU A 75 -3.40 17.65 -10.73
CA GLU A 75 -3.95 17.41 -12.06
C GLU A 75 -2.94 17.72 -13.16
N THR A 76 -2.77 16.75 -14.05
CA THR A 76 -1.92 16.84 -15.23
C THR A 76 -2.75 16.55 -16.47
N THR A 77 -2.48 17.33 -17.51
CA THR A 77 -3.15 17.23 -18.80
C THR A 77 -2.32 16.40 -19.76
N PHE A 78 -2.97 15.46 -20.45
CA PHE A 78 -2.38 14.61 -21.48
C PHE A 78 -3.13 14.79 -22.79
N GLU A 79 -2.39 15.03 -23.87
CA GLU A 79 -2.96 14.98 -25.22
C GLU A 79 -3.03 13.53 -25.69
N THR A 80 -4.23 13.07 -26.02
CA THR A 80 -4.45 11.75 -26.61
C THR A 80 -5.05 11.86 -28.00
N LEU A 81 -5.05 10.75 -28.75
CA LEU A 81 -5.69 10.67 -30.07
C LEU A 81 -7.21 10.95 -30.02
N LEU A 82 -7.81 10.89 -28.83
CA LEU A 82 -9.24 11.11 -28.59
C LEU A 82 -9.54 12.50 -28.00
N GLY A 83 -8.51 13.30 -27.73
CA GLY A 83 -8.63 14.64 -27.14
C GLY A 83 -7.73 14.87 -25.93
N GLU A 84 -7.90 16.03 -25.31
CA GLU A 84 -7.27 16.39 -24.03
C GLU A 84 -7.89 15.57 -22.89
N GLU A 85 -7.05 14.95 -22.08
CA GLU A 85 -7.48 14.21 -20.89
C GLU A 85 -6.79 14.75 -19.65
N ARG A 86 -7.51 14.79 -18.53
CA ARG A 86 -6.97 15.25 -17.25
C ARG A 86 -6.94 14.11 -16.23
N ILE A 87 -5.78 13.92 -15.62
CA ILE A 87 -5.56 12.90 -14.59
C ILE A 87 -4.86 13.53 -13.40
N GLY A 88 -5.39 13.29 -12.20
CA GLY A 88 -4.82 13.75 -10.94
C GLY A 88 -5.92 14.08 -9.94
N GLY A 89 -5.55 14.73 -8.86
CA GLY A 89 -6.47 15.13 -7.79
C GLY A 89 -6.35 14.26 -6.54
N GLU A 90 -7.45 14.16 -5.79
CA GLU A 90 -7.44 13.54 -4.47
C GLU A 90 -7.23 12.02 -4.55
N VAL A 91 -6.36 11.52 -3.67
CA VAL A 91 -6.13 10.08 -3.49
C VAL A 91 -7.26 9.46 -2.68
N HIS A 92 -7.89 8.43 -3.23
CA HIS A 92 -8.94 7.68 -2.55
C HIS A 92 -8.42 6.45 -1.82
N SER A 93 -7.50 5.70 -2.42
CA SER A 93 -6.99 4.44 -1.90
C SER A 93 -5.58 4.18 -2.40
N MET A 94 -4.76 3.49 -1.60
CA MET A 94 -3.40 3.09 -1.94
C MET A 94 -3.16 1.66 -1.47
N VAL A 95 -2.59 0.82 -2.33
CA VAL A 95 -2.20 -0.55 -1.98
C VAL A 95 -0.84 -0.88 -2.58
N TRP A 96 0.01 -1.50 -1.77
CA TRP A 96 1.28 -2.06 -2.21
C TRP A 96 1.10 -3.52 -2.61
N ASP A 97 1.84 -3.95 -3.61
CA ASP A 97 1.98 -5.38 -3.86
C ASP A 97 2.85 -6.05 -2.78
N PRO A 98 2.69 -7.37 -2.54
CA PRO A 98 3.42 -8.07 -1.48
C PRO A 98 4.94 -8.05 -1.61
N THR A 99 5.50 -7.87 -2.82
CA THR A 99 6.97 -7.83 -3.00
C THR A 99 7.54 -6.43 -2.74
N GLY A 100 6.69 -5.41 -2.67
CA GLY A 100 7.10 -4.04 -2.42
C GLY A 100 7.63 -3.33 -3.65
N GLU A 101 7.31 -3.78 -4.86
CA GLU A 101 7.81 -3.26 -6.15
C GLU A 101 6.78 -2.47 -6.96
N ARG A 102 5.51 -2.54 -6.61
CA ARG A 102 4.38 -1.84 -7.23
C ARG A 102 3.47 -1.23 -6.17
N LEU A 103 3.22 0.06 -6.31
CA LEU A 103 2.19 0.77 -5.59
C LEU A 103 1.08 1.16 -6.58
N ALA A 104 -0.15 0.80 -6.26
CA ALA A 104 -1.33 1.21 -7.01
C ALA A 104 -2.14 2.22 -6.18
N VAL A 105 -2.54 3.31 -6.82
CA VAL A 105 -3.19 4.46 -6.18
C VAL A 105 -4.45 4.83 -6.95
N ILE A 106 -5.62 4.79 -6.31
CA ILE A 106 -6.84 5.34 -6.90
C ILE A 106 -6.82 6.86 -6.75
N VAL A 107 -6.90 7.56 -7.86
CA VAL A 107 -7.03 9.02 -7.92
C VAL A 107 -8.40 9.36 -8.48
N ARG A 108 -9.14 10.30 -7.86
CA ARG A 108 -10.56 10.55 -8.19
C ARG A 108 -10.80 11.50 -9.36
N GLY A 109 -9.83 12.31 -9.76
CA GLY A 109 -10.12 13.46 -10.60
C GLY A 109 -10.84 14.57 -9.84
N HIS A 110 -11.16 15.65 -10.55
CA HIS A 110 -11.92 16.79 -10.06
C HIS A 110 -13.38 16.70 -10.53
N PRO A 111 -14.37 16.67 -9.62
CA PRO A 111 -15.78 16.56 -9.98
C PRO A 111 -16.28 17.68 -10.90
N GLU A 112 -15.69 18.88 -10.77
CA GLU A 112 -16.06 20.10 -11.49
C GLU A 112 -15.48 20.15 -12.92
N ALA A 113 -14.55 19.25 -13.25
CA ALA A 113 -13.90 19.19 -14.56
C ALA A 113 -14.43 17.97 -15.33
N PRO A 114 -15.24 18.15 -16.40
CA PRO A 114 -15.87 17.04 -17.12
C PRO A 114 -14.86 16.07 -17.76
N ASP A 115 -13.66 16.54 -18.07
CA ASP A 115 -12.57 15.75 -18.66
C ASP A 115 -11.63 15.14 -17.60
N SER A 116 -11.88 15.41 -16.32
CA SER A 116 -11.11 14.85 -15.20
C SER A 116 -11.66 13.49 -14.82
N GLN A 117 -10.85 12.45 -15.05
CA GLN A 117 -11.29 11.07 -14.88
C GLN A 117 -10.57 10.39 -13.73
N ALA A 118 -11.36 9.66 -12.93
CA ALA A 118 -10.81 8.77 -11.93
C ALA A 118 -10.00 7.64 -12.60
N ALA A 119 -8.80 7.39 -12.10
CA ALA A 119 -7.88 6.39 -12.65
C ALA A 119 -7.10 5.71 -11.52
N VAL A 120 -6.47 4.58 -11.85
CA VAL A 120 -5.47 3.96 -10.96
C VAL A 120 -4.08 4.36 -11.45
N ALA A 121 -3.39 5.24 -10.72
CA ALA A 121 -1.99 5.53 -10.96
C ALA A 121 -1.13 4.37 -10.44
N VAL A 122 -0.18 3.91 -11.25
CA VAL A 122 0.71 2.80 -10.90
C VAL A 122 2.13 3.34 -10.81
N PHE A 123 2.79 3.06 -9.69
CA PHE A 123 4.18 3.41 -9.45
C PHE A 123 5.00 2.14 -9.29
N ARG A 124 6.23 2.19 -9.80
CA ARG A 124 7.29 1.28 -9.37
C ARG A 124 7.95 1.91 -8.15
N THR A 125 8.15 1.09 -7.14
CA THR A 125 8.77 1.51 -5.89
C THR A 125 10.23 1.07 -5.86
N ARG A 126 11.09 1.96 -5.38
CA ARG A 126 12.48 1.65 -5.07
C ARG A 126 12.70 1.98 -3.60
N ASN A 127 13.07 0.99 -2.79
CA ASN A 127 13.20 1.19 -1.33
C ASN A 127 14.64 1.53 -0.89
N SER A 128 15.65 1.32 -1.76
CA SER A 128 17.06 1.51 -1.43
C SER A 128 17.87 2.03 -2.64
N PRO A 129 18.86 2.93 -2.44
CA PRO A 129 19.28 3.53 -1.16
C PRO A 129 18.38 4.69 -0.68
N VAL A 130 17.60 5.27 -1.60
CA VAL A 130 16.60 6.32 -1.31
C VAL A 130 15.24 5.81 -1.78
N PHE A 131 14.20 6.13 -1.03
CA PHE A 131 12.84 5.76 -1.39
C PHE A 131 12.32 6.63 -2.54
N GLU A 132 11.90 5.99 -3.63
CA GLU A 132 11.41 6.66 -4.83
C GLU A 132 10.15 5.99 -5.36
N LEU A 133 9.19 6.82 -5.80
CA LEU A 133 8.01 6.41 -6.56
C LEU A 133 8.23 6.82 -8.03
N LEU A 134 8.42 5.82 -8.89
CA LEU A 134 8.63 6.03 -10.33
C LEU A 134 7.29 5.80 -11.06
N PRO A 135 6.71 6.82 -11.72
CA PRO A 135 5.49 6.65 -12.49
C PRO A 135 5.66 5.56 -13.55
N CYS A 136 4.74 4.59 -13.57
CA CYS A 136 4.69 3.53 -14.59
C CYS A 136 3.57 3.75 -15.60
N GLY A 137 2.50 4.41 -15.19
CA GLY A 137 1.34 4.70 -16.04
C GLY A 137 0.03 4.70 -15.25
N PHE A 138 -1.07 4.73 -15.99
CA PHE A 138 -2.42 4.76 -15.44
C PHE A 138 -3.24 3.58 -15.97
N LEU A 139 -4.07 3.01 -15.11
CA LEU A 139 -5.09 2.05 -15.50
C LEU A 139 -6.46 2.72 -15.50
N ARG A 140 -7.21 2.46 -16.56
CA ARG A 140 -8.58 2.94 -16.73
C ARG A 140 -9.51 1.78 -17.07
N GLY A 141 -10.76 1.94 -16.68
CA GLY A 141 -11.81 1.02 -17.03
C GLY A 141 -12.43 1.39 -18.36
N GLU A 142 -13.56 0.76 -18.66
CA GLU A 142 -14.44 1.16 -19.76
C GLU A 142 -14.91 2.62 -19.58
N ARG A 143 -15.40 3.24 -20.65
CA ARG A 143 -15.87 4.64 -20.60
C ARG A 143 -16.91 4.83 -19.50
N GLY A 144 -16.63 5.74 -18.56
CA GLY A 144 -17.49 6.03 -17.41
C GLY A 144 -17.33 5.08 -16.21
N ALA A 145 -16.55 4.00 -16.33
CA ALA A 145 -16.25 3.12 -15.21
C ALA A 145 -15.18 3.74 -14.31
N ARG A 146 -15.52 3.97 -13.05
CA ARG A 146 -14.63 4.58 -12.05
C ARG A 146 -14.06 3.48 -11.15
N PRO A 147 -12.74 3.44 -10.90
CA PRO A 147 -12.18 2.50 -9.91
C PRO A 147 -12.74 2.82 -8.52
N GLN A 148 -13.17 1.79 -7.78
CA GLN A 148 -13.72 1.92 -6.42
C GLN A 148 -12.83 1.24 -5.38
N LEU A 149 -12.37 0.03 -5.68
CA LEU A 149 -11.51 -0.75 -4.78
C LEU A 149 -10.37 -1.37 -5.58
N ILE A 150 -9.20 -1.48 -4.94
CA ILE A 150 -8.03 -2.14 -5.50
C ILE A 150 -7.38 -3.05 -4.46
N ALA A 151 -6.83 -4.18 -4.91
CA ALA A 151 -6.07 -5.10 -4.07
C ALA A 151 -5.11 -5.94 -4.91
N PHE A 152 -3.88 -6.12 -4.45
CA PHE A 152 -2.94 -7.06 -5.05
C PHE A 152 -3.19 -8.48 -4.55
N HIS A 153 -3.05 -9.46 -5.45
CA HIS A 153 -3.08 -10.86 -5.08
C HIS A 153 -1.84 -11.22 -4.25
N PRO A 154 -1.97 -11.95 -3.12
CA PRO A 154 -0.87 -12.19 -2.19
C PRO A 154 0.26 -13.05 -2.77
N CYS A 155 -0.05 -13.93 -3.73
CA CYS A 155 0.90 -14.93 -4.24
C CYS A 155 0.86 -15.06 -5.76
N PHE A 156 1.28 -14.04 -6.51
CA PHE A 156 1.44 -14.12 -7.96
C PHE A 156 2.91 -14.32 -8.35
N LYS A 157 3.27 -15.52 -8.82
CA LYS A 157 4.70 -15.89 -9.01
C LYS A 157 5.42 -15.18 -10.17
N LYS A 158 4.68 -14.49 -11.05
CA LYS A 158 5.23 -13.86 -12.27
C LYS A 158 5.38 -12.33 -12.13
N GLY A 159 5.31 -11.80 -10.91
CA GLY A 159 5.36 -10.36 -10.61
C GLY A 159 4.25 -9.97 -9.63
N ALA A 160 3.40 -9.01 -10.00
CA ALA A 160 2.23 -8.61 -9.22
C ALA A 160 0.93 -8.75 -10.04
N LEU A 161 -0.18 -9.04 -9.38
CA LEU A 161 -1.51 -9.11 -10.03
C LEU A 161 -2.48 -8.22 -9.26
N LEU A 162 -2.91 -7.12 -9.89
CA LEU A 162 -3.84 -6.17 -9.29
C LEU A 162 -5.28 -6.53 -9.66
N SER A 163 -6.16 -6.61 -8.67
CA SER A 163 -7.60 -6.63 -8.88
C SER A 163 -8.16 -5.22 -8.73
N VAL A 164 -9.00 -4.80 -9.68
CA VAL A 164 -9.69 -3.50 -9.66
C VAL A 164 -11.19 -3.76 -9.73
N CYS A 165 -11.92 -3.27 -8.72
CA CYS A 165 -13.39 -3.24 -8.73
C CYS A 165 -13.87 -1.90 -9.27
N TRP A 166 -14.69 -1.93 -10.32
CA TRP A 166 -15.20 -0.75 -10.99
C TRP A 166 -16.61 -0.39 -10.50
N SER A 167 -16.99 0.88 -10.64
CA SER A 167 -18.34 1.38 -10.31
C SER A 167 -19.46 0.70 -11.09
N THR A 168 -19.15 0.03 -12.19
CA THR A 168 -20.08 -0.78 -13.00
C THR A 168 -20.35 -2.16 -12.41
N GLY A 169 -19.69 -2.54 -11.30
CA GLY A 169 -19.74 -3.86 -10.69
C GLY A 169 -18.82 -4.90 -11.35
N LYS A 170 -18.12 -4.54 -12.44
CA LYS A 170 -17.10 -5.39 -13.05
C LYS A 170 -15.84 -5.44 -12.19
N ILE A 171 -15.13 -6.57 -12.26
CA ILE A 171 -13.79 -6.73 -11.67
C ILE A 171 -12.81 -7.06 -12.81
N SER A 172 -11.71 -6.31 -12.87
CA SER A 172 -10.61 -6.58 -13.79
C SER A 172 -9.37 -7.03 -13.03
N HIS A 173 -8.61 -7.95 -13.61
CA HIS A 173 -7.31 -8.35 -13.10
C HIS A 173 -6.20 -7.91 -14.06
N VAL A 174 -5.26 -7.12 -13.56
CA VAL A 174 -4.19 -6.50 -14.34
C VAL A 174 -2.85 -7.07 -13.88
N PRO A 175 -2.18 -7.90 -14.69
CA PRO A 175 -0.87 -8.43 -14.36
C PRO A 175 0.25 -7.42 -14.65
N PHE A 176 1.19 -7.32 -13.72
CA PHE A 176 2.47 -6.64 -13.89
C PHE A 176 3.57 -7.70 -13.86
N PHE A 177 4.17 -7.94 -15.02
CA PHE A 177 5.23 -8.95 -15.14
C PHE A 177 6.59 -8.35 -14.79
N PHE A 178 7.27 -8.97 -13.83
CA PHE A 178 8.65 -8.66 -13.45
C PHE A 178 9.22 -9.82 -12.63
N VAL A 179 10.54 -9.89 -12.53
CA VAL A 179 11.22 -10.82 -11.63
C VAL A 179 11.51 -10.06 -10.34
N SER A 180 10.90 -10.49 -9.24
CA SER A 180 11.17 -9.88 -7.94
C SER A 180 12.50 -10.34 -7.39
N THR A 181 13.31 -9.38 -6.92
CA THR A 181 14.53 -9.66 -6.17
C THR A 181 14.26 -9.87 -4.68
N HIS A 182 13.07 -9.50 -4.19
CA HIS A 182 12.63 -9.67 -2.82
C HIS A 182 11.63 -10.82 -2.75
N VAL A 183 12.15 -12.03 -2.57
CA VAL A 183 11.32 -13.16 -2.11
C VAL A 183 11.31 -13.09 -0.58
N PRO A 184 10.23 -12.65 0.08
CA PRO A 184 10.06 -12.96 1.48
C PRO A 184 9.79 -14.47 1.54
N TYR A 185 10.84 -15.27 1.68
CA TYR A 185 10.66 -16.56 2.31
C TYR A 185 10.09 -16.24 3.69
N ALA A 186 8.81 -16.55 3.90
CA ALA A 186 8.32 -16.82 5.23
C ALA A 186 9.18 -17.98 5.74
N SER A 187 10.19 -17.65 6.55
CA SER A 187 10.92 -18.65 7.31
C SER A 187 9.86 -19.46 8.06
N PRO A 188 9.76 -20.79 7.88
CA PRO A 188 8.92 -21.57 8.78
C PRO A 188 9.52 -21.36 10.17
N SER A 189 8.76 -20.70 11.05
CA SER A 189 9.12 -20.67 12.46
C SER A 189 9.36 -22.11 12.88
N PRO A 190 10.51 -22.45 13.52
CA PRO A 190 10.64 -23.77 14.09
C PRO A 190 9.57 -23.86 15.17
N VAL A 191 8.50 -24.59 14.89
CA VAL A 191 7.60 -25.07 15.93
C VAL A 191 8.49 -25.97 16.77
N ALA A 192 8.98 -25.43 17.89
CA ALA A 192 9.55 -26.25 18.93
C ALA A 192 8.41 -27.19 19.34
N ALA A 193 8.47 -28.43 18.85
CA ALA A 193 7.63 -29.49 19.34
C ALA A 193 8.02 -29.68 20.80
N SER A 194 7.29 -29.02 21.70
CA SER A 194 7.27 -29.42 23.09
C SER A 194 6.70 -30.82 23.10
N ALA A 195 7.57 -31.79 23.32
CA ALA A 195 7.18 -33.14 23.65
C ALA A 195 6.44 -33.09 24.99
N SER A 196 5.12 -32.88 24.96
CA SER A 196 4.27 -33.21 26.09
C SER A 196 4.10 -34.71 26.09
N GLY A 197 4.93 -35.39 26.86
CA GLY A 197 4.75 -36.79 27.21
C GLY A 197 3.40 -36.99 27.88
N TRP A 198 2.49 -37.65 27.18
CA TRP A 198 1.32 -38.29 27.75
C TRP A 198 1.22 -39.67 27.09
N GLU A 199 1.62 -40.68 27.86
CA GLU A 199 1.53 -42.09 27.51
C GLU A 199 0.08 -42.47 27.20
N GLN A 200 -0.14 -43.17 26.09
CA GLN A 200 -1.39 -43.88 25.84
C GLN A 200 -1.31 -45.28 26.46
N PRO A 201 -2.28 -45.72 27.28
CA PRO A 201 -2.37 -47.13 27.64
C PRO A 201 -2.93 -47.93 26.46
N LEU A 202 -2.12 -48.88 25.97
CA LEU A 202 -2.54 -49.90 25.01
C LEU A 202 -3.69 -50.74 25.59
N PHE A 203 -4.80 -50.79 24.86
CA PHE A 203 -5.79 -51.86 25.00
C PHE A 203 -5.15 -53.21 24.67
N SER A 204 -5.41 -54.22 25.50
CA SER A 204 -5.29 -55.62 25.12
C SER A 204 -6.62 -56.31 25.36
N GLU A 205 -7.19 -56.88 24.30
CA GLU A 205 -8.28 -57.85 24.38
C GLU A 205 -7.77 -59.15 25.03
N ARG A 206 -8.47 -59.63 26.06
CA ARG A 206 -9.14 -60.94 26.11
C ARG A 206 -9.98 -61.06 27.38
#